data_AF-A0A6B3EQM4-F1
#
_entry.id   AF-A0A6B3EQM4-F1
#
_cell.length_a   1.000
_cell.length_b   1.000
_cell.length_c   1.000
_cell.angle_alpha   90.00
_cell.angle_beta   90.00
_cell.angle_gamma   90.00
#
_symmetry.space_group_name_H-M   'P 1'
#
loop_
_entity.id
_entity.type
_entity.pdbx_description
1 polymer ?
#
loop_
_entity_poly.entity_id
_entity_poly.type
_entity_poly.pdbx_seq_one_letter_code
_entity_poly.pdbx_strand_id
1 'polypeptide(L)' 'LAPHLAALGRASILLQGARVALADGPYTSAEREALNVVGGALLLETDEIGRLLEEAKTPS' A
#
# COMPACT_ATOMS: atom_id res chain seq x y z
N LEU A 1 -2.15 1.06 -14.66
CA LEU A 1 -2.49 2.31 -13.91
C LEU A 1 -1.26 3.18 -13.67
N ALA A 2 -0.16 2.62 -13.15
CA ALA A 2 1.04 3.38 -12.78
C ALA A 2 1.53 4.44 -13.80
N PRO A 3 1.62 4.16 -15.12
CA PRO A 3 2.13 5.15 -16.08
C PRO A 3 1.28 6.44 -16.18
N HIS A 4 0.01 6.37 -15.76
CA HIS A 4 -0.95 7.47 -15.85
C HIS A 4 -1.19 8.18 -14.51
N LEU A 5 -0.54 7.71 -13.43
CA LEU A 5 -0.65 8.29 -12.10
C LEU A 5 0.62 9.06 -11.75
N ALA A 6 0.45 10.25 -11.18
CA ALA A 6 1.52 10.96 -10.48
C ALA A 6 2.04 10.10 -9.31
N ALA A 7 3.29 10.31 -8.91
CA ALA A 7 3.94 9.57 -7.83
C ALA A 7 3.08 9.53 -6.55
N LEU A 8 2.60 10.68 -6.10
CA LEU A 8 1.73 10.80 -4.92
C LEU A 8 0.41 10.02 -5.07
N GLY A 9 -0.13 9.93 -6.30
CA GLY A 9 -1.35 9.18 -6.58
C GLY A 9 -1.16 7.67 -6.43
N ARG A 10 0.02 7.15 -6.79
CA ARG A 10 0.38 5.74 -6.63
C ARG A 10 0.47 5.38 -5.14
N ALA A 11 1.19 6.19 -4.37
CA ALA A 11 1.31 6.01 -2.91
C ALA A 11 -0.06 6.11 -2.21
N SER A 12 -0.90 7.08 -2.62
CA SER A 12 -2.24 7.24 -2.06
C SER A 12 -3.13 6.02 -2.29
N ILE A 13 -3.12 5.42 -3.48
CA ILE A 13 -3.90 4.22 -3.78
C ILE A 13 -3.47 3.05 -2.90
N LEU A 14 -2.16 2.83 -2.76
CA LEU A 14 -1.64 1.76 -1.91
C LEU A 14 -2.00 2.00 -0.44
N LEU A 15 -1.84 3.23 0.06
CA LEU A 15 -2.17 3.61 1.44
C LEU A 15 -3.65 3.38 1.77
N GLN A 16 -4.55 3.69 0.82
CA GLN A 16 -5.98 3.44 1.00
C GLN A 16 -6.30 1.94 1.00
N GLY A 17 -5.71 1.15 0.09
CA GLY A 17 -5.88 -0.31 0.10
C GLY A 17 -5.37 -0.96 1.40
N ALA A 18 -4.24 -0.45 1.92
CA ALA A 18 -3.65 -0.86 3.18
C ALA A 18 -4.59 -0.57 4.37
N ARG A 19 -5.19 0.63 4.42
CA ARG A 19 -6.20 0.98 5.44
C ARG A 19 -7.47 0.14 5.36
N VAL A 20 -7.91 -0.21 4.15
CA VAL A 20 -9.06 -1.13 3.96
C VAL A 20 -8.74 -2.49 4.54
N ALA A 21 -7.57 -3.07 4.24
CA ALA A 21 -7.18 -4.37 4.82
C ALA A 21 -7.06 -4.32 6.35
N LEU A 22 -6.64 -3.19 6.93
CA LEU A 22 -6.59 -3.02 8.39
C LEU A 22 -7.97 -2.95 9.07
N ALA A 23 -9.04 -2.68 8.31
CA ALA A 23 -10.38 -2.58 8.88
C ALA A 23 -10.86 -3.92 9.49
N ASP A 24 -10.36 -5.04 8.96
CA ASP A 24 -10.68 -6.40 9.44
C ASP A 24 -9.71 -6.89 10.53
N GLY A 25 -8.67 -6.12 10.85
CA GLY A 25 -7.66 -6.44 11.87
C GLY A 25 -6.21 -6.29 11.36
N PRO A 26 -5.22 -6.82 12.10
CA PRO A 26 -3.83 -6.78 11.67
C PRO A 26 -3.61 -7.55 10.36
N TYR A 27 -2.74 -7.05 9.48
CA TYR A 27 -2.44 -7.73 8.22
C TYR A 27 -2.04 -9.19 8.39
N THR A 28 -2.71 -10.05 7.64
CA THR A 28 -2.28 -11.42 7.39
C THR A 28 -1.08 -11.45 6.44
N SER A 29 -0.38 -12.59 6.37
CA SER A 29 0.71 -12.79 5.40
C SER A 29 0.23 -12.64 3.96
N ALA A 30 -0.97 -13.15 3.65
CA ALA A 30 -1.55 -13.09 2.31
C ALA A 30 -1.87 -11.65 1.88
N GLU A 31 -2.41 -10.83 2.79
CA GLU A 31 -2.68 -9.42 2.51
C GLU A 31 -1.39 -8.62 2.32
N ARG A 32 -0.36 -8.89 3.14
CA ARG A 32 0.96 -8.27 2.96
C ARG A 32 1.55 -8.60 1.60
N GLU A 33 1.47 -9.86 1.18
CA GLU A 33 1.95 -10.28 -0.13
C GLU A 33 1.17 -9.59 -1.26
N ALA A 34 -0.16 -9.57 -1.18
CA ALA A 34 -1.00 -8.88 -2.15
C ALA A 34 -0.68 -7.38 -2.24
N LEU A 35 -0.49 -6.70 -1.11
CA LEU A 35 -0.13 -5.28 -1.07
C LEU A 35 1.27 -5.02 -1.64
N ASN A 36 2.23 -5.93 -1.46
CA ASN A 36 3.54 -5.85 -2.11
C ASN A 36 3.42 -6.00 -3.64
N VAL A 37 2.62 -6.95 -4.12
CA VAL A 37 2.35 -7.13 -5.56
C VAL A 37 1.69 -5.89 -6.15
N VAL A 38 0.68 -5.33 -5.47
CA VAL A 38 0.01 -4.10 -5.89
C VAL A 38 0.96 -2.90 -5.90
N GLY A 39 1.79 -2.74 -4.86
CA GLY A 39 2.80 -1.68 -4.80
C GLY A 39 3.82 -1.78 -5.93
N GLY A 40 4.31 -2.98 -6.23
CA GLY A 40 5.19 -3.23 -7.36
C GLY A 40 4.52 -2.93 -8.71
N ALA A 41 3.25 -3.30 -8.89
CA ALA A 41 2.46 -2.96 -10.07
C ALA A 41 2.19 -1.44 -10.20
N LEU A 42 2.24 -0.71 -9.08
CA LEU A 42 2.21 0.74 -9.01
C LEU A 42 3.59 1.38 -9.21
N LEU A 43 4.65 0.60 -9.43
CA LEU A 43 6.03 1.06 -9.60
C LEU A 43 6.56 1.79 -8.37
N LEU A 44 6.17 1.33 -7.17
CA LEU A 44 6.74 1.78 -5.90
C LEU A 44 7.88 0.85 -5.49
N GLU A 45 8.90 1.40 -4.85
CA GLU A 45 10.02 0.61 -4.34
C GLU A 45 9.60 -0.15 -3.07
N THR A 46 10.22 -1.31 -2.81
CA THR A 46 9.89 -2.17 -1.66
C THR A 46 9.96 -1.41 -0.32
N ASP A 47 10.94 -0.53 -0.16
CA ASP A 47 11.10 0.28 1.06
C ASP A 47 10.00 1.33 1.20
N GLU A 48 9.52 1.89 0.08
CA GLU A 48 8.38 2.81 0.06
C GLU A 48 7.08 2.08 0.42
N ILE A 49 6.86 0.90 -0.15
CA ILE A 49 5.73 0.03 0.20
C ILE A 49 5.73 -0.25 1.71
N GLY A 50 6.87 -0.69 2.25
CA GLY A 50 7.02 -0.96 3.68
C GLY A 50 6.65 0.24 4.56
N ARG A 51 7.15 1.44 4.22
CA ARG A 51 6.81 2.67 4.94
C ARG A 51 5.32 3.00 4.87
N LEU A 52 4.70 2.89 3.69
CA LEU A 52 3.27 3.16 3.52
C LEU A 52 2.39 2.16 4.29
N LEU A 53 2.80 0.89 4.39
CA LEU A 53 2.06 -0.11 5.17
C LEU A 53 2.13 0.16 6.69
N GLU A 54 3.22 0.73 7.18
CA GLU A 54 3.33 1.18 8.57
C GLU A 54 2.56 2.49 8.81
N GLU A 55 2.62 3.44 7.87
CA GLU A 55 1.84 4.68 7.92
C GLU A 55 0.33 4.42 7.95
N ALA A 56 -0.15 3.40 7.23
CA ALA A 56 -1.56 3.01 7.24
C ALA A 56 -2.09 2.66 8.64
N LYS A 57 -1.22 2.25 9.58
CA LYS A 57 -1.59 1.88 10.96
C LYS A 57 -1.76 3.09 11.87
N THR A 58 -1.23 4.25 11.49
CA THR A 58 -1.40 5.48 12.27
C THR A 58 -2.69 6.18 11.85
N PRO A 59 -3.65 6.42 12.77
CA PRO A 59 -4.81 7.23 12.47
C PRO A 59 -4.38 8.65 12.14
N SER A 60 -4.79 9.15 10.98
CA SER A 60 -4.53 10.50 10.46
C SER A 60 -5.46 11.56 11.05
#